data_AF-A0A1Z5AZ26-F1
#
_entry.id   AF-A0A1Z5AZ26-F1
#
_cell.length_a   1.000
_cell.length_b   1.000
_cell.length_c   1.000
_cell.angle_alpha   90.00
_cell.angle_beta   90.00
_cell.angle_gamma   90.00
#
_symmetry.space_group_name_H-M   'P 1'
#
loop_
_entity.id
_entity.type
_entity.pdbx_description
1 polymer ?
#
loop_
_entity_poly.entity_id
_entity_poly.type
_entity_poly.pdbx_seq_one_letter_code
_entity_poly.pdbx_strand_id
1 'polypeptide(L)'
;MSYEKVKKGRSIDSIVFHIEKKPVAKNEYYKQEEQDPVYLENKADREAKQKMLFAEAMQSPYTKLLGEKWLINVADMQDISTMTGLAEKVYPLYDELKEARGLKGVETHLSYVASKQEGYSKRNVVKYLKTAIEGYLPTVALQDLEQPERANYKKPRSLEEVAKDFLPDYQNETSEAEKEELRRLKAEIDKKLRGEGLDHE
;
A
#
# COMPACT_ATOMS: atom_id res chain seq x y z
N MET A 1 -9.72 27.73 39.28
CA MET A 1 -10.62 28.18 38.19
C MET A 1 -11.87 28.72 38.85
N SER A 2 -12.09 30.02 38.74
CA SER A 2 -13.28 30.71 39.26
C SER A 2 -14.02 31.38 38.10
N TYR A 3 -15.28 31.71 38.31
CA TYR A 3 -16.08 32.41 37.31
C TYR A 3 -16.88 33.52 37.96
N GLU A 4 -17.12 34.58 37.21
CA GLU A 4 -17.95 35.71 37.60
C GLU A 4 -19.12 35.85 36.62
N LYS A 5 -20.31 36.08 37.16
CA LYS A 5 -21.54 36.24 36.37
C LYS A 5 -21.87 37.72 36.25
N VAL A 6 -21.79 38.27 35.05
CA VAL A 6 -22.20 39.65 34.76
C VAL A 6 -23.69 39.66 34.45
N LYS A 7 -24.47 40.39 35.24
CA LYS A 7 -25.93 40.50 35.07
C LYS A 7 -26.32 41.76 34.32
N LYS A 8 -27.32 41.65 33.45
CA LYS A 8 -28.01 42.79 32.84
C LYS A 8 -29.48 42.72 33.26
N GLY A 9 -29.82 43.47 34.31
CA GLY A 9 -31.11 43.37 34.96
C GLY A 9 -31.27 42.06 35.74
N ARG A 10 -32.37 41.34 35.51
CA ARG A 10 -32.65 40.05 36.20
C ARG A 10 -31.97 38.84 35.55
N SER A 11 -31.43 39.00 34.35
CA SER A 11 -30.79 37.91 33.59
C SER A 11 -29.27 38.03 33.63
N ILE A 12 -28.58 36.89 33.57
CA ILE A 12 -27.12 36.85 33.40
C ILE A 12 -26.84 37.07 31.92
N ASP A 13 -26.06 38.09 31.61
CA ASP A 13 -25.73 38.50 30.25
C ASP A 13 -24.47 37.79 29.75
N SER A 14 -23.45 37.67 30.62
CA SER A 14 -22.21 36.96 30.30
C SER A 14 -21.55 36.35 31.54
N ILE A 15 -20.71 35.34 31.34
CA ILE A 15 -19.92 34.70 32.40
C ILE A 15 -18.45 34.80 32.02
N VAL A 16 -17.65 35.42 32.89
CA VAL A 16 -16.21 35.58 32.69
C VAL A 16 -15.48 34.55 33.54
N PHE A 17 -14.66 33.73 32.89
CA PHE A 17 -13.87 32.71 33.57
C PHE A 17 -12.48 33.26 33.91
N HIS A 18 -12.09 33.13 35.17
CA HIS A 18 -10.75 33.40 35.65
C HIS A 18 -9.98 32.07 35.70
N ILE A 19 -9.13 31.88 34.69
CA ILE A 19 -8.28 30.70 34.53
C ILE A 19 -6.85 31.09 34.90
N GLU A 20 -6.40 30.65 36.07
CA GLU A 20 -5.00 30.75 36.46
C GLU A 20 -4.26 29.48 36.06
N LYS A 21 -3.13 29.65 35.36
CA LYS A 21 -2.23 28.54 35.01
C LYS A 21 -1.53 28.08 36.28
N LYS A 22 -1.65 26.80 36.63
CA LYS A 22 -0.88 26.21 37.73
C LYS A 22 0.63 26.44 37.48
N PRO A 23 1.40 26.90 38.46
CA PRO A 23 2.85 27.00 38.29
C PRO A 23 3.40 25.59 38.13
N VAL A 24 3.84 25.26 36.91
CA VAL A 24 4.63 24.07 36.64
C VAL A 24 6.02 24.39 37.15
N ALA A 25 6.58 23.55 38.02
CA ALA A 25 7.97 23.70 38.46
C ALA A 25 8.86 23.81 37.22
N LYS A 26 9.72 24.84 37.18
CA LYS A 26 10.75 24.90 36.15
C LYS A 26 11.72 23.76 36.45
N ASN A 27 11.62 22.66 35.70
CA ASN A 27 12.71 21.70 35.68
C ASN A 27 13.91 22.44 35.13
N GLU A 28 14.89 22.78 35.96
CA GLU A 28 16.15 23.42 35.51
C GLU A 28 17.12 22.38 34.92
N TYR A 29 16.85 21.10 35.14
CA TYR A 29 17.69 19.94 34.78
C TYR A 29 17.42 19.33 33.40
N TYR A 30 16.40 19.77 32.66
CA TYR A 30 16.05 19.20 31.35
C TYR A 30 17.19 19.22 30.31
N LYS A 31 18.15 20.14 30.46
CA LYS A 31 19.34 20.26 29.58
C LYS A 31 20.52 19.40 30.04
N GLN A 32 20.49 18.87 31.26
CA GLN A 32 21.54 17.97 31.77
C GLN A 32 21.24 16.53 31.37
N GLU A 33 19.96 16.13 31.27
CA GLU A 33 19.55 14.85 30.66
C GLU A 33 19.93 14.77 29.16
N GLU A 34 19.99 15.91 28.44
CA GLU A 34 20.47 15.96 27.05
C GLU A 34 21.99 15.71 26.91
N GLN A 35 22.74 15.79 28.01
CA GLN A 35 24.18 15.49 28.06
C GLN A 35 24.45 14.10 28.67
N ASP A 36 23.41 13.34 29.01
CA ASP A 36 23.62 11.98 29.48
C ASP A 36 24.28 11.15 28.38
N PRO A 37 25.32 10.36 28.70
CA PRO A 37 26.03 9.55 27.72
C PRO A 37 25.10 8.57 27.01
N VAL A 38 24.11 8.02 27.73
CA VAL A 38 23.07 7.14 27.17
C VAL A 38 22.19 7.88 26.15
N TYR A 39 21.88 9.16 26.37
CA TYR A 39 21.08 9.95 25.42
C TYR A 39 21.89 10.24 24.15
N LEU A 40 23.18 10.59 24.30
CA LEU A 40 24.08 10.87 23.18
C LEU A 40 24.40 9.61 22.35
N GLU A 41 24.63 8.46 23.00
CA GLU A 41 24.80 7.17 22.33
C GLU A 41 23.55 6.78 21.54
N ASN A 42 22.36 6.83 22.17
CA ASN A 42 21.10 6.55 21.49
C ASN A 42 20.84 7.51 20.31
N LYS A 43 21.27 8.76 20.42
CA LYS A 43 21.18 9.72 19.32
C LYS A 43 22.11 9.35 18.17
N ALA A 44 23.36 9.00 18.47
CA ALA A 44 24.34 8.57 17.48
C ALA A 44 23.89 7.29 16.75
N ASP A 45 23.34 6.31 17.48
CA ASP A 45 22.81 5.07 16.90
C ASP A 45 21.63 5.34 15.96
N ARG A 46 20.73 6.25 16.34
CA ARG A 46 19.61 6.67 15.48
C ARG A 46 20.09 7.36 14.21
N GLU A 47 21.05 8.27 14.31
CA GLU A 47 21.63 8.95 13.15
C GLU A 47 22.36 7.98 12.23
N ALA A 48 23.12 7.03 12.79
CA ALA A 48 23.78 5.98 12.02
C ALA A 48 22.77 5.11 11.28
N LYS A 49 21.70 4.68 11.97
CA LYS A 49 20.61 3.92 11.35
C LYS A 49 19.92 4.71 10.24
N GLN A 50 19.65 6.00 10.45
CA GLN A 50 19.04 6.86 9.43
C GLN A 50 19.93 7.00 8.19
N LYS A 51 21.24 7.13 8.34
CA LYS A 51 22.17 7.18 7.21
C LYS A 51 22.22 5.85 6.45
N MET A 52 22.19 4.72 7.14
CA MET A 52 22.13 3.41 6.50
C MET A 52 20.83 3.24 5.71
N LEU A 53 19.68 3.53 6.34
CA LEU A 53 18.37 3.47 5.69
C LEU A 53 18.28 4.42 4.49
N PHE A 54 18.87 5.62 4.59
CA PHE A 54 18.94 6.55 3.48
C PHE A 54 19.72 5.98 2.29
N ALA A 55 20.89 5.39 2.55
CA ALA A 55 21.70 4.78 1.50
C ALA A 55 20.97 3.60 0.83
N GLU A 56 20.32 2.76 1.62
CA GLU A 56 19.47 1.67 1.14
C GLU A 56 18.31 2.21 0.28
N ALA A 57 17.64 3.26 0.75
CA ALA A 57 16.55 3.89 0.02
C ALA A 57 17.02 4.44 -1.33
N MET A 58 18.17 5.10 -1.39
CA MET A 58 18.71 5.65 -2.62
C MET A 58 19.10 4.58 -3.65
N GLN A 59 19.53 3.41 -3.18
CA GLN A 59 19.89 2.28 -4.04
C GLN A 59 18.67 1.46 -4.51
N SER A 60 17.54 1.59 -3.81
CA SER A 60 16.31 0.87 -4.12
C SER A 60 15.81 1.11 -5.55
N PRO A 61 15.32 0.06 -6.24
CA PRO A 61 14.68 0.22 -7.55
C PRO A 61 13.37 1.02 -7.45
N TYR A 62 12.71 1.03 -6.29
CA TYR A 62 11.45 1.76 -6.10
C TYR A 62 11.66 3.27 -6.15
N THR A 63 12.77 3.77 -5.62
CA THR A 63 13.11 5.21 -5.68
C THR A 63 13.28 5.68 -7.12
N LYS A 64 13.89 4.85 -7.98
CA LYS A 64 14.02 5.13 -9.40
C LYS A 64 12.64 5.22 -10.07
N LEU A 65 11.77 4.25 -9.82
CA LEU A 65 10.39 4.25 -10.34
C LEU A 65 9.58 5.45 -9.85
N LEU A 66 9.72 5.84 -8.57
CA LEU A 66 9.07 7.02 -8.02
C LEU A 66 9.52 8.30 -8.73
N GLY A 67 10.81 8.41 -9.04
CA GLY A 67 11.36 9.53 -9.80
C GLY A 67 10.84 9.57 -11.24
N GLU A 68 10.78 8.43 -11.92
CA GLU A 68 10.27 8.31 -13.30
C GLU A 68 8.81 8.75 -13.43
N LYS A 69 7.97 8.43 -12.43
CA LYS A 69 6.55 8.80 -12.40
C LYS A 69 6.32 10.19 -11.77
N TRP A 70 7.38 10.95 -11.50
CA TRP A 70 7.31 12.29 -10.88
C TRP A 70 6.57 12.33 -9.54
N LEU A 71 6.59 11.22 -8.79
CA LEU A 71 5.95 11.09 -7.48
C LEU A 71 6.83 11.63 -6.35
N ILE A 72 8.14 11.70 -6.59
CA ILE A 72 9.15 12.25 -5.69
C ILE A 72 9.99 13.28 -6.45
N ASN A 73 10.30 14.41 -5.79
CA ASN A 73 11.18 15.42 -6.37
C ASN A 73 12.62 15.22 -5.93
N VAL A 74 13.56 15.86 -6.64
CA VAL A 74 14.98 15.87 -6.28
C VAL A 74 15.21 16.41 -4.87
N ALA A 75 14.42 17.41 -4.44
CA ALA A 75 14.48 17.94 -3.08
C ALA A 75 14.10 16.88 -2.03
N ASP A 76 13.08 16.07 -2.31
CA ASP A 76 12.63 15.00 -1.41
C ASP A 76 13.64 13.84 -1.36
N MET A 77 14.42 13.62 -2.42
CA MET A 77 15.50 12.61 -2.44
C MET A 77 16.72 13.04 -1.62
N GLN A 78 16.92 14.34 -1.43
CA GLN A 78 18.01 14.89 -0.60
C GLN A 78 17.65 14.94 0.88
N ASP A 79 16.35 14.93 1.21
CA ASP A 79 15.89 14.91 2.60
C ASP A 79 16.03 13.50 3.20
N ILE A 80 16.76 13.42 4.31
CA ILE A 80 17.01 12.16 5.03
C ILE A 80 15.69 11.65 5.62
N SER A 81 14.83 12.53 6.14
CA SER A 81 13.59 12.12 6.82
C SER A 81 12.57 11.52 5.87
N THR A 82 12.45 12.05 4.65
CA THR A 82 11.55 11.52 3.62
C THR A 82 12.04 10.16 3.15
N MET A 83 13.31 10.03 2.78
CA MET A 83 13.88 8.79 2.24
C MET A 83 13.90 7.65 3.27
N THR A 84 14.27 7.93 4.51
CA THR A 84 14.16 6.95 5.61
C THR A 84 12.72 6.56 5.87
N GLY A 85 11.79 7.52 5.80
CA GLY A 85 10.36 7.25 5.91
C GLY A 85 9.82 6.36 4.79
N LEU A 86 10.31 6.52 3.56
CA LEU A 86 9.96 5.64 2.44
C LEU A 86 10.51 4.23 2.64
N ALA A 87 11.77 4.11 3.05
CA ALA A 87 12.39 2.82 3.32
C ALA A 87 11.68 2.04 4.43
N GLU A 88 11.31 2.69 5.54
CA GLU A 88 10.67 1.97 6.65
C GLU A 88 9.20 1.63 6.38
N LYS A 89 8.47 2.50 5.69
CA LYS A 89 6.99 2.42 5.66
C LYS A 89 6.41 2.02 4.32
N VAL A 90 7.09 2.31 3.21
CA VAL A 90 6.52 2.20 1.86
C VAL A 90 7.18 1.07 1.09
N TYR A 91 8.51 0.93 1.14
CA TYR A 91 9.20 -0.12 0.38
C TYR A 91 8.82 -1.55 0.80
N PRO A 92 8.65 -1.88 2.09
CA PRO A 92 8.16 -3.20 2.49
C PRO A 92 6.80 -3.53 1.87
N LEU A 93 5.90 -2.56 1.76
CA LEU A 93 4.58 -2.73 1.14
C LEU A 93 4.67 -2.90 -0.38
N TYR A 94 5.67 -2.29 -1.03
CA TYR A 94 5.95 -2.54 -2.44
C TYR A 94 6.62 -3.88 -2.68
N ASP A 95 7.42 -4.38 -1.74
CA ASP A 95 7.94 -5.74 -1.79
C ASP A 95 6.79 -6.76 -1.74
N GLU A 96 5.81 -6.59 -0.85
CA GLU A 96 4.58 -7.42 -0.83
C GLU A 96 3.82 -7.37 -2.16
N LEU A 97 3.61 -6.18 -2.73
CA LEU A 97 2.93 -6.03 -4.02
C LEU A 97 3.73 -6.67 -5.17
N LYS A 98 5.05 -6.57 -5.12
CA LYS A 98 5.96 -7.19 -6.09
C LYS A 98 5.95 -8.71 -5.97
N GLU A 99 5.82 -9.28 -4.78
CA GLU A 99 5.67 -10.72 -4.61
C GLU A 99 4.35 -11.22 -5.22
N ALA A 100 3.26 -10.46 -5.08
CA ALA A 100 1.96 -10.83 -5.64
C ALA A 100 1.89 -10.70 -7.18
N ARG A 101 2.33 -9.56 -7.74
CA ARG A 101 2.13 -9.23 -9.18
C ARG A 101 3.41 -8.97 -9.97
N GLY A 102 4.57 -9.10 -9.34
CA GLY A 102 5.85 -8.70 -9.92
C GLY A 102 6.03 -7.19 -10.00
N LEU A 103 7.16 -6.78 -10.58
CA LEU A 103 7.54 -5.36 -10.67
C LEU A 103 6.58 -4.52 -11.52
N LYS A 104 5.95 -5.14 -12.53
CA LYS A 104 4.92 -4.51 -13.37
C LYS A 104 3.66 -4.12 -12.58
N GLY A 105 3.32 -4.88 -11.54
CA GLY A 105 2.20 -4.57 -10.65
C GLY A 105 2.44 -3.27 -9.87
N VAL A 106 3.66 -3.12 -9.35
CA VAL A 106 4.10 -1.89 -8.67
C VAL A 106 4.08 -0.70 -9.62
N GLU A 107 4.62 -0.85 -10.83
CA GLU A 107 4.63 0.23 -11.82
C GLU A 107 3.23 0.70 -12.22
N THR A 108 2.29 -0.25 -12.37
CA THR A 108 0.89 0.04 -12.70
C THR A 108 0.23 0.85 -11.57
N HIS A 109 0.45 0.44 -10.32
CA HIS A 109 -0.04 1.16 -9.15
C HIS A 109 0.55 2.58 -9.08
N LEU A 110 1.86 2.72 -9.23
CA LEU A 110 2.53 4.04 -9.20
C LEU A 110 2.02 4.96 -10.30
N SER A 111 1.79 4.44 -11.51
CA SER A 111 1.22 5.22 -12.63
C SER A 111 -0.19 5.70 -12.31
N TYR A 112 -1.02 4.85 -11.70
CA TYR A 112 -2.36 5.25 -11.24
C TYR A 112 -2.29 6.33 -10.16
N VAL A 113 -1.44 6.14 -9.15
CA VAL A 113 -1.23 7.12 -8.06
C VAL A 113 -0.78 8.47 -8.62
N ALA A 114 0.16 8.50 -9.57
CA ALA A 114 0.62 9.73 -10.20
C ALA A 114 -0.52 10.47 -10.92
N SER A 115 -1.39 9.74 -11.63
CA SER A 115 -2.56 10.33 -12.31
C SER A 115 -3.63 10.88 -11.36
N LYS A 116 -3.73 10.31 -10.16
CA LYS A 116 -4.71 10.69 -9.13
C LYS A 116 -4.10 11.63 -8.07
N GLN A 117 -2.87 12.09 -8.28
CA GLN A 117 -2.19 12.91 -7.30
C GLN A 117 -2.73 14.35 -7.34
N GLU A 118 -3.43 14.72 -6.27
CA GLU A 118 -3.93 16.07 -6.08
C GLU A 118 -2.89 17.01 -5.44
N GLY A 119 -3.08 18.32 -5.58
CA GLY A 119 -2.10 19.33 -5.15
C GLY A 119 -1.76 19.29 -3.64
N TYR A 120 -2.69 18.88 -2.77
CA TYR A 120 -2.45 18.76 -1.34
C TYR A 120 -1.59 17.54 -0.97
N SER A 121 -1.59 16.49 -1.80
CA SER A 121 -0.82 15.26 -1.58
C SER A 121 0.69 15.46 -1.77
N LYS A 122 1.10 16.59 -2.35
CA LYS A 122 2.51 16.94 -2.59
C LYS A 122 3.28 17.32 -1.33
N ARG A 123 2.60 17.64 -0.22
CA ARG A 123 3.25 18.11 1.02
C ARG A 123 3.89 16.97 1.83
N ASN A 124 3.37 15.75 1.75
CA ASN A 124 3.90 14.61 2.47
C ASN A 124 3.78 13.35 1.61
N VAL A 125 4.82 13.14 0.80
CA VAL A 125 4.90 12.04 -0.17
C VAL A 125 4.84 10.69 0.54
N VAL A 126 5.56 10.53 1.65
CA VAL A 126 5.62 9.26 2.41
C VAL A 126 4.23 8.81 2.87
N LYS A 127 3.48 9.73 3.51
CA LYS A 127 2.14 9.42 4.01
C LYS A 127 1.20 9.08 2.86
N TYR A 128 1.25 9.83 1.77
CA TYR A 128 0.39 9.62 0.62
C TYR A 128 0.63 8.26 -0.03
N LEU A 129 1.89 7.92 -0.32
CA LEU A 129 2.25 6.63 -0.93
C LEU A 129 1.88 5.46 -0.04
N LYS A 130 2.11 5.58 1.28
CA LYS A 130 1.69 4.58 2.26
C LYS A 130 0.19 4.33 2.22
N THR A 131 -0.63 5.38 2.31
CA THR A 131 -2.09 5.23 2.29
C THR A 131 -2.59 4.67 0.95
N ALA A 132 -1.95 5.03 -0.17
CA ALA A 132 -2.30 4.52 -1.48
C ALA A 132 -2.05 3.01 -1.60
N ILE A 133 -0.89 2.52 -1.13
CA ILE A 133 -0.56 1.09 -1.23
C ILE A 133 -1.37 0.24 -0.23
N GLU A 134 -1.59 0.73 0.99
CA GLU A 134 -2.42 0.06 2.00
C GLU A 134 -3.86 -0.16 1.51
N GLY A 135 -4.42 0.82 0.78
CA GLY A 135 -5.73 0.67 0.16
C GLY A 135 -5.75 -0.26 -1.06
N TYR A 136 -4.61 -0.42 -1.73
CA TYR A 136 -4.52 -1.19 -2.98
C TYR A 136 -4.22 -2.68 -2.77
N LEU A 137 -3.35 -3.04 -1.82
CA LEU A 137 -3.04 -4.43 -1.47
C LEU A 137 -4.28 -5.33 -1.28
N PRO A 138 -5.32 -4.94 -0.51
CA PRO A 138 -6.51 -5.78 -0.35
C PRO A 138 -7.29 -5.95 -1.66
N THR A 139 -7.32 -4.93 -2.53
CA THR A 139 -7.99 -5.02 -3.83
C THR A 139 -7.28 -5.97 -4.78
N VAL A 140 -5.95 -6.03 -4.70
CA VAL A 140 -5.14 -6.99 -5.46
C VAL A 140 -5.42 -8.41 -4.97
N ALA A 141 -5.42 -8.64 -3.66
CA ALA A 141 -5.74 -9.95 -3.08
C ALA A 141 -7.14 -10.44 -3.46
N LEU A 142 -8.14 -9.55 -3.48
CA LEU A 142 -9.50 -9.87 -3.93
C LEU A 142 -9.56 -10.20 -5.43
N GLN A 143 -8.87 -9.43 -6.26
CA GLN A 143 -8.82 -9.69 -7.71
C GLN A 143 -8.15 -11.01 -8.05
N ASP A 144 -7.14 -11.42 -7.30
CA ASP A 144 -6.44 -12.69 -7.52
C ASP A 144 -7.33 -13.91 -7.16
N LEU A 145 -8.32 -13.71 -6.27
CA LEU A 145 -9.37 -14.69 -5.97
C LEU A 145 -10.47 -14.74 -7.06
N GLU A 146 -10.86 -13.59 -7.62
CA GLU A 146 -11.92 -13.51 -8.63
C GLU A 146 -11.46 -13.83 -10.06
N GLN A 147 -10.23 -13.49 -10.43
CA GLN A 147 -9.71 -13.62 -11.79
C GLN A 147 -8.35 -14.30 -11.78
N PRO A 148 -8.33 -15.64 -11.71
CA PRO A 148 -7.07 -16.32 -11.56
C PRO A 148 -6.11 -16.10 -12.75
N GLU A 149 -6.62 -15.97 -13.96
CA GLU A 149 -5.78 -15.81 -15.15
C GLU A 149 -4.87 -14.55 -15.17
N ARG A 150 -5.11 -13.55 -14.32
CA ARG A 150 -4.32 -12.29 -14.27
C ARG A 150 -3.20 -12.29 -13.23
N ALA A 151 -3.27 -13.15 -12.22
CA ALA A 151 -2.22 -13.26 -11.24
C ALA A 151 -1.03 -14.02 -11.84
N ASN A 152 0.19 -13.59 -11.50
CA ASN A 152 1.43 -14.06 -12.13
C ASN A 152 1.84 -15.46 -11.59
N TYR A 153 0.94 -16.43 -11.64
CA TYR A 153 1.32 -17.83 -11.56
C TYR A 153 1.68 -18.31 -12.95
N LYS A 154 2.74 -19.11 -13.02
CA LYS A 154 3.01 -19.96 -14.19
C LYS A 154 1.70 -20.64 -14.57
N LYS A 155 1.22 -20.38 -15.78
CA LYS A 155 0.04 -21.04 -16.35
C LYS A 155 0.19 -22.55 -16.07
N PRO A 156 -0.79 -23.21 -15.43
CA PRO A 156 -0.71 -24.66 -15.26
C PRO A 156 -0.55 -25.26 -16.66
N ARG A 157 0.46 -26.14 -16.82
CA ARG A 157 0.71 -26.80 -18.11
C ARG A 157 -0.58 -27.48 -18.56
N SER A 158 -0.86 -27.42 -19.85
CA SER A 158 -2.04 -28.11 -20.38
C SER A 158 -1.90 -29.62 -20.15
N LEU A 159 -3.03 -30.33 -20.02
CA LEU A 159 -3.04 -31.79 -19.89
C LEU A 159 -2.25 -32.49 -21.02
N GLU A 160 -2.23 -31.88 -22.21
CA GLU A 160 -1.50 -32.38 -23.37
C GLU A 160 0.02 -32.14 -23.26
N GLU A 161 0.46 -31.01 -22.70
CA GLU A 161 1.87 -30.75 -22.38
C GLU A 161 2.36 -31.69 -21.28
N VAL A 162 1.56 -31.92 -20.24
CA VAL A 162 1.88 -32.89 -19.18
C VAL A 162 1.92 -34.30 -19.73
N ALA A 163 1.00 -34.67 -20.63
CA ALA A 163 0.97 -35.99 -21.25
C ALA A 163 2.24 -36.25 -22.08
N LYS A 164 2.78 -35.25 -22.78
CA LYS A 164 4.01 -35.37 -23.58
C LYS A 164 5.28 -35.61 -22.76
N ASP A 165 5.31 -35.15 -21.50
CA ASP A 165 6.43 -35.43 -20.58
C ASP A 165 6.50 -36.93 -20.20
N PHE A 166 5.36 -37.63 -20.20
CA PHE A 166 5.28 -39.07 -19.87
C PHE A 166 5.22 -39.97 -21.12
N LEU A 167 4.55 -39.53 -22.19
CA LEU A 167 4.42 -40.21 -23.49
C LEU A 167 4.78 -39.22 -24.63
N PRO A 168 6.03 -39.20 -25.11
CA PRO A 168 6.48 -38.23 -26.12
C PRO A 168 5.79 -38.39 -27.48
N ASP A 169 5.26 -39.59 -27.78
CA ASP A 169 4.56 -39.90 -29.03
C ASP A 169 3.03 -39.68 -28.94
N TYR A 170 2.53 -39.09 -27.84
CA TYR A 170 1.10 -38.83 -27.68
C TYR A 170 0.59 -37.87 -28.77
N GLN A 171 -0.32 -38.38 -29.61
CA GLN A 171 -1.12 -37.60 -30.54
C GLN A 171 -2.57 -37.65 -30.09
N ASN A 172 -3.20 -36.47 -30.00
CA ASN A 172 -4.60 -36.39 -29.63
C ASN A 172 -5.47 -36.74 -30.85
N GLU A 173 -5.98 -37.97 -30.89
CA GLU A 173 -6.79 -38.50 -32.00
C GLU A 173 -8.23 -37.95 -32.04
N THR A 174 -8.60 -37.08 -31.09
CA THR A 174 -9.94 -36.49 -31.08
C THR A 174 -10.20 -35.67 -32.35
N SER A 175 -11.20 -36.13 -33.10
CA SER A 175 -11.67 -35.50 -34.32
C SER A 175 -12.20 -34.09 -34.01
N GLU A 176 -12.05 -33.15 -34.96
CA GLU A 176 -12.64 -31.80 -34.87
C GLU A 176 -14.14 -31.86 -34.52
N ALA A 177 -14.86 -32.86 -35.06
CA ALA A 177 -16.27 -33.08 -34.79
C ALA A 177 -16.56 -33.41 -33.32
N GLU A 178 -15.76 -34.29 -32.72
CA GLU A 178 -15.90 -34.70 -31.31
C GLU A 178 -15.56 -33.55 -30.36
N LYS A 179 -14.59 -32.72 -30.72
CA LYS A 179 -14.27 -31.49 -29.98
C LYS A 179 -15.42 -30.49 -30.04
N GLU A 180 -16.09 -30.38 -31.17
CA GLU A 180 -17.25 -29.49 -31.34
C GLU A 180 -18.45 -29.99 -30.51
N GLU A 181 -18.70 -31.30 -30.50
CA GLU A 181 -19.71 -31.91 -29.63
C GLU A 181 -19.42 -31.67 -28.16
N LEU A 182 -18.17 -31.84 -27.72
CA LEU A 182 -17.76 -31.55 -26.34
C LEU A 182 -18.00 -30.08 -25.96
N ARG A 183 -17.72 -29.14 -26.87
CA ARG A 183 -17.96 -27.71 -26.66
C ARG A 183 -19.45 -27.42 -26.52
N ARG A 184 -20.30 -28.03 -27.36
CA ARG A 184 -21.77 -27.90 -27.26
C ARG A 184 -22.29 -28.46 -25.94
N LEU A 185 -21.84 -29.66 -25.57
CA LEU A 185 -22.25 -30.32 -24.33
C LEU A 185 -21.83 -29.50 -23.11
N LYS A 186 -20.60 -28.97 -23.13
CA LYS A 186 -20.07 -28.13 -22.05
C LYS A 186 -20.82 -26.79 -21.94
N ALA A 187 -21.19 -26.18 -23.06
CA ALA A 187 -22.02 -24.97 -23.08
C ALA A 187 -23.43 -25.24 -22.55
N GLU A 188 -24.03 -26.39 -22.86
CA GLU A 188 -25.35 -26.78 -22.33
C GLU A 188 -25.30 -27.02 -20.81
N ILE A 189 -24.26 -27.67 -20.31
CA ILE A 189 -24.04 -27.88 -18.87
C ILE A 189 -23.85 -26.54 -18.15
N ASP A 190 -23.06 -25.62 -18.71
CA ASP A 190 -22.84 -24.30 -18.14
C ASP A 190 -24.13 -23.46 -18.12
N LYS A 191 -24.96 -23.56 -19.16
CA LYS A 191 -26.29 -22.94 -19.20
C LYS A 191 -27.22 -23.51 -18.11
N LYS A 192 -27.21 -24.83 -17.89
CA LYS A 192 -27.97 -25.49 -16.82
C LYS A 192 -27.48 -25.08 -15.42
N LEU A 193 -26.16 -24.93 -15.24
CA LEU A 193 -25.56 -24.46 -13.98
C LEU A 193 -25.89 -23.00 -13.67
N ARG A 194 -26.04 -22.14 -14.69
CA ARG A 194 -26.42 -20.73 -14.52
C ARG A 194 -27.92 -20.51 -14.29
N GLY A 195 -28.75 -21.56 -14.33
CA GLY A 195 -30.19 -21.47 -14.03
C GLY A 195 -31.04 -20.80 -15.11
N GLU A 196 -30.49 -20.54 -16.30
CA GLU A 196 -31.24 -19.97 -17.44
C GLU A 196 -32.03 -21.08 -18.15
N GLY A 197 -33.18 -21.46 -17.57
CA GLY A 197 -34.09 -22.42 -18.18
C GLY A 197 -35.08 -23.13 -17.24
N LEU A 198 -35.20 -22.72 -15.97
CA LEU A 198 -36.30 -23.16 -15.10
C LEU A 198 -37.44 -22.13 -15.15
N ASP A 199 -38.08 -22.03 -16.30
CA ASP A 199 -39.43 -21.48 -16.36
C ASP A 199 -40.35 -22.53 -15.73
N HIS A 200 -40.72 -22.32 -14.47
CA HIS A 200 -41.73 -23.12 -13.78
C HIS A 200 -43.09 -22.83 -14.43
N GLU A 201 -43.58 -23.79 -15.20
CA GLU A 201 -45.01 -23.93 -15.57
C GLU A 201 -45.80 -24.58 -14.42
#